data_AF-M0MRX2-F1
#
_entry.id   AF-M0MRX2-F1
#
_cell.length_a   1.000
_cell.length_b   1.000
_cell.length_c   1.000
_cell.angle_alpha   90.00
_cell.angle_beta   90.00
_cell.angle_gamma   90.00
#
_symmetry.space_group_name_H-M   'P 1'
#
loop_
_entity.id
_entity.type
_entity.pdbx_description
1 polymer ?
#
loop_
_entity_poly.entity_id
_entity_poly.type
_entity_poly.pdbx_seq_one_letter_code
_entity_poly.pdbx_strand_id
1 'polypeptide(L)'
;MVALTEETMAEMDEPRSVPSPQAVLKEFDESSIVLEARFWIDDPSSRRVWGAKSAFIQAIKGAFDREGISIAYPQRVLAARDEGGEVGPHAEHGSLTPATDGGE
;
A
#
# COMPACT_ATOMS: atom_id res chain seq x y z
N MET A 1 -7.36 11.87 -3.49
CA MET A 1 -6.67 10.83 -4.29
C MET A 1 -6.77 11.12 -5.79
N VAL A 2 -7.93 11.03 -6.43
CA VAL A 2 -8.07 11.26 -7.90
C VAL A 2 -7.48 12.61 -8.35
N ALA A 3 -7.97 13.73 -7.81
CA ALA A 3 -7.49 15.06 -8.17
C ALA A 3 -5.97 15.22 -7.95
N LEU A 4 -5.47 14.78 -6.79
CA LEU A 4 -4.04 14.78 -6.47
C LEU A 4 -3.21 13.98 -7.49
N THR A 5 -3.72 12.83 -7.95
CA THR A 5 -3.06 12.04 -8.99
C THR A 5 -3.05 12.80 -10.32
N GLU A 6 -4.16 13.43 -10.72
CA GLU A 6 -4.24 14.23 -11.96
C GLU A 6 -3.30 15.45 -11.92
N GLU A 7 -3.30 16.20 -10.82
CA GLU A 7 -2.42 17.34 -10.60
C GLU A 7 -0.95 16.91 -10.68
N THR A 8 -0.58 15.84 -9.96
CA THR A 8 0.79 15.30 -10.00
C THR A 8 1.19 14.91 -11.42
N MET A 9 0.29 14.29 -12.19
CA MET A 9 0.60 13.91 -13.57
C MET A 9 0.68 15.12 -14.51
N ALA A 10 -0.11 16.17 -14.27
CA ALA A 10 -0.11 17.38 -15.08
C ALA A 10 1.15 18.25 -14.86
N GLU A 11 1.80 18.11 -13.70
CA GLU A 11 3.07 18.78 -13.37
C GLU A 11 4.30 18.08 -13.99
N MET A 12 4.16 16.85 -14.51
CA MET A 12 5.27 16.11 -15.10
C MET A 12 5.53 16.51 -16.55
N ASP A 13 6.79 16.41 -16.99
CA ASP A 13 7.23 16.75 -18.36
C ASP A 13 7.07 15.57 -19.34
N GLU A 14 6.99 14.34 -18.82
CA GLU A 14 6.90 13.11 -19.61
C GLU A 14 5.59 12.88 -20.41
N PRO A 15 4.39 13.29 -19.95
CA PRO A 15 3.16 13.06 -20.69
C PRO A 15 3.01 14.04 -21.85
N ARG A 16 2.48 13.56 -22.97
CA ARG A 16 1.89 14.43 -23.99
C ARG A 16 0.73 15.19 -23.35
N SER A 17 0.66 16.49 -23.59
CA SER A 17 -0.39 17.37 -23.04
C SER A 17 -1.79 17.13 -23.63
N VAL A 18 -1.87 16.47 -24.80
CA VAL A 18 -3.12 16.15 -25.51
C VAL A 18 -3.07 14.72 -26.07
N PRO A 19 -3.87 13.76 -25.56
CA PRO A 19 -4.85 13.91 -24.48
C PRO A 19 -4.17 14.18 -23.13
N SER A 20 -4.79 15.02 -22.30
CA SER A 20 -4.29 15.29 -20.95
C SER A 20 -4.35 14.03 -20.09
N PRO A 21 -3.40 13.83 -19.17
CA PRO A 21 -3.41 12.68 -18.28
C PRO A 21 -4.67 12.66 -17.41
N GLN A 22 -5.18 11.47 -17.11
CA GLN A 22 -6.44 11.28 -16.38
C GLN A 22 -6.27 10.25 -15.27
N ALA A 23 -6.90 10.48 -14.13
CA ALA A 23 -7.01 9.47 -13.08
C ALA A 23 -8.47 9.04 -12.93
N VAL A 24 -8.72 7.75 -12.98
CA VAL A 24 -10.07 7.18 -12.89
C VAL A 24 -10.14 6.27 -11.67
N LEU A 25 -11.12 6.49 -10.81
CA LEU A 25 -11.49 5.49 -9.81
C LEU A 25 -12.07 4.27 -10.53
N LYS A 26 -11.35 3.16 -10.49
CA LYS A 26 -11.70 1.96 -11.24
C LYS A 26 -12.67 1.09 -10.48
N GLU A 27 -12.33 0.75 -9.24
CA GLU A 27 -13.13 -0.12 -8.39
C GLU A 27 -12.75 0.01 -6.92
N PHE A 28 -13.65 -0.46 -6.07
CA PHE A 28 -13.38 -0.78 -4.67
C PHE A 28 -13.11 -2.28 -4.60
N ASP A 29 -11.94 -2.64 -4.09
CA ASP A 29 -11.50 -4.02 -3.90
C ASP A 29 -11.71 -4.45 -2.43
N GLU A 30 -11.38 -5.69 -2.08
CA GLU A 30 -11.61 -6.27 -0.74
C GLU A 30 -11.02 -5.42 0.40
N SER A 31 -9.84 -4.85 0.19
CA SER A 31 -9.21 -3.95 1.17
C SER A 31 -8.45 -2.80 0.53
N SER A 32 -8.81 -2.40 -0.70
CA SER A 32 -8.12 -1.34 -1.42
C SER A 32 -9.05 -0.53 -2.33
N ILE A 33 -8.58 0.66 -2.74
CA ILE A 33 -9.24 1.50 -3.73
C ILE A 33 -8.34 1.52 -4.96
N VAL A 34 -8.84 1.02 -6.09
CA VAL A 34 -8.05 0.90 -7.31
C VAL A 34 -8.22 2.14 -8.16
N LEU A 35 -7.12 2.83 -8.43
CA LEU A 35 -7.06 3.98 -9.33
C LEU A 35 -6.31 3.59 -10.60
N GLU A 36 -6.87 3.99 -11.75
CA GLU A 36 -6.22 3.84 -13.05
C GLU A 36 -5.69 5.21 -13.50
N ALA A 37 -4.37 5.34 -13.55
CA ALA A 37 -3.69 6.52 -14.09
C ALA A 37 -3.39 6.31 -15.59
N ARG A 38 -3.93 7.20 -16.43
CA ARG A 38 -3.77 7.17 -17.89
C ARG A 38 -2.94 8.35 -18.34
N PHE A 39 -1.88 8.07 -19.08
CA PHE A 39 -1.01 9.06 -19.69
C PHE A 39 -0.56 8.58 -21.07
N TRP A 40 -0.20 9.53 -21.92
CA TRP A 40 0.27 9.30 -23.28
C TRP A 40 1.69 9.82 -23.40
N ILE A 41 2.55 9.13 -24.16
CA ILE A 41 3.92 9.58 -24.41
C ILE A 41 4.21 9.67 -25.91
N ASP A 42 5.11 10.55 -26.29
CA ASP A 42 5.63 10.66 -27.65
C ASP A 42 6.75 9.63 -27.91
N ASP A 43 6.79 9.09 -29.13
CA ASP A 43 7.81 8.13 -29.60
C ASP A 43 8.03 6.93 -28.65
N PRO A 44 7.05 6.01 -28.57
CA PRO A 44 7.03 4.94 -27.58
C PRO A 44 8.04 3.84 -27.92
N SER A 45 9.29 4.04 -27.51
CA SER A 45 10.26 2.95 -27.38
C SER A 45 10.09 2.25 -26.03
N SER A 46 10.40 0.96 -25.95
CA SER A 46 10.29 0.19 -24.69
C SER A 46 11.02 0.85 -23.52
N ARG A 47 12.19 1.46 -23.79
CA ARG A 47 12.97 2.21 -22.79
C ARG A 47 12.24 3.46 -22.31
N ARG A 48 11.64 4.24 -23.21
CA ARG A 48 10.89 5.46 -22.84
C ARG A 48 9.60 5.13 -22.10
N VAL A 49 8.85 4.11 -22.55
CA VAL A 49 7.64 3.65 -21.86
C VAL A 49 7.96 3.24 -20.42
N TRP A 50 9.01 2.43 -20.22
CA TRP A 50 9.40 1.99 -18.89
C TRP A 50 9.87 3.14 -18.00
N GLY A 51 10.67 4.05 -18.57
CA GLY A 51 11.14 5.25 -17.89
C GLY A 51 9.98 6.14 -17.42
N ALA A 52 9.09 6.51 -18.33
CA ALA A 52 7.92 7.32 -18.02
C ALA A 52 7.05 6.65 -16.96
N LYS A 53 6.70 5.37 -17.14
CA LYS A 53 5.89 4.63 -16.15
C LYS A 53 6.53 4.66 -14.76
N SER A 54 7.83 4.44 -14.68
CA SER A 54 8.56 4.45 -13.41
C SER A 54 8.56 5.83 -12.76
N ALA A 55 8.73 6.89 -13.56
CA ALA A 55 8.67 8.28 -13.09
C ALA A 55 7.28 8.61 -12.54
N PHE A 56 6.21 8.27 -13.27
CA PHE A 56 4.83 8.50 -12.83
C PHE A 56 4.52 7.80 -11.52
N ILE A 57 4.88 6.52 -11.39
CA ILE A 57 4.65 5.76 -10.16
C ILE A 57 5.37 6.43 -8.97
N GLN A 58 6.61 6.86 -9.15
CA GLN A 58 7.38 7.51 -8.09
C GLN A 58 6.79 8.87 -7.70
N ALA A 59 6.40 9.70 -8.68
CA ALA A 59 5.80 11.00 -8.43
C ALA A 59 4.47 10.87 -7.68
N ILE A 60 3.58 9.99 -8.14
CA ILE A 60 2.26 9.75 -7.51
C ILE A 60 2.44 9.20 -6.10
N LYS A 61 3.35 8.23 -5.90
CA LYS A 61 3.65 7.71 -4.57
C LYS A 61 4.16 8.83 -3.66
N GLY A 62 5.10 9.64 -4.13
CA GLY A 62 5.63 10.75 -3.34
C GLY A 62 4.56 11.78 -2.96
N ALA A 63 3.62 12.07 -3.87
CA ALA A 63 2.47 12.92 -3.58
C ALA A 63 1.55 12.31 -2.52
N PHE A 64 1.27 11.01 -2.62
CA PHE A 64 0.44 10.31 -1.65
C PHE A 64 1.09 10.26 -0.26
N ASP A 65 2.39 9.94 -0.20
CA ASP A 65 3.15 9.92 1.05
C ASP A 65 3.13 11.30 1.75
N ARG A 66 3.25 12.41 1.00
CA ARG A 66 3.18 13.78 1.54
C ARG A 66 1.83 14.12 2.16
N GLU A 67 0.76 13.63 1.55
CA GLU A 67 -0.61 13.83 2.03
C GLU A 67 -1.05 12.78 3.08
N GLY A 68 -0.14 11.90 3.52
CA GLY A 68 -0.43 10.85 4.50
C GLY A 68 -1.31 9.71 3.96
N ILE A 69 -1.37 9.55 2.64
CA ILE A 69 -2.14 8.52 1.95
C ILE A 69 -1.25 7.28 1.79
N SER A 70 -1.46 6.27 2.63
CA SER A 70 -0.70 5.01 2.57
C SER A 70 -1.27 4.03 1.54
N ILE A 71 -0.40 3.20 0.98
CA ILE A 71 -0.81 2.11 0.09
C ILE A 71 -1.39 0.99 0.93
N ALA A 72 -2.60 0.54 0.56
CA ALA A 72 -3.29 -0.52 1.28
C ALA A 72 -2.58 -1.88 1.12
N TYR A 73 -2.34 -2.56 2.24
CA TYR A 73 -1.98 -3.97 2.26
C TYR A 73 -3.25 -4.82 2.39
N PRO A 74 -3.25 -6.08 1.92
CA PRO A 74 -4.36 -7.01 2.16
C PRO A 74 -4.70 -7.06 3.65
N GLN A 75 -5.94 -6.71 4.01
CA GLN A 75 -6.42 -6.78 5.39
C GLN A 75 -7.17 -8.09 5.64
N ARG A 76 -7.04 -8.65 6.84
CA ARG A 76 -7.79 -9.84 7.25
C ARG A 76 -8.32 -9.65 8.65
N VAL A 77 -9.60 -9.96 8.85
CA VAL A 77 -10.21 -9.96 10.18
C VAL A 77 -10.05 -11.35 10.79
N LEU A 78 -9.45 -11.42 11.98
CA LEU A 78 -9.40 -12.65 12.76
C LEU A 78 -10.65 -12.72 13.64
N ALA A 79 -11.50 -13.71 13.40
CA ALA A 79 -12.59 -14.01 14.32
C ALA A 79 -12.02 -14.64 15.59
N ALA A 80 -12.30 -14.04 16.75
CA ALA A 80 -12.06 -14.71 18.03
C ALA A 80 -12.91 -15.97 18.10
N ARG A 81 -12.37 -17.06 18.67
CA ARG A 81 -13.20 -18.22 19.01
C ARG A 81 -14.24 -17.78 20.02
N ASP A 82 -15.50 -18.19 19.80
CA ASP A 82 -16.60 -18.07 20.75
C ASP A 82 -16.08 -18.46 22.14
N GLU A 83 -16.22 -17.54 23.10
CA GLU A 83 -15.59 -17.62 24.40
C GLU A 83 -16.08 -18.84 25.19
N GLY A 84 -15.13 -19.74 25.44
CA GLY A 84 -15.11 -20.57 26.65
C GLY A 84 -13.82 -20.39 27.44
N GLY A 85 -13.04 -19.33 27.19
CA GLY A 85 -11.77 -19.10 27.86
C GLY A 85 -11.54 -17.62 28.14
N GLU A 86 -11.67 -17.25 29.42
CA GLU A 86 -11.29 -15.95 29.97
C GLU A 86 -9.91 -15.51 29.48
N VAL A 87 -9.83 -14.29 28.92
CA VAL A 87 -8.55 -13.63 28.68
C VAL A 87 -8.16 -12.88 29.96
N GLY A 88 -7.49 -13.60 30.87
CA GLY A 88 -6.89 -12.98 32.06
C GLY A 88 -5.77 -12.01 31.70
N PRO A 89 -5.52 -10.95 32.48
CA PRO A 89 -4.44 -10.01 32.22
C PRO A 89 -3.08 -10.74 32.28
N HIS A 90 -2.23 -10.44 31.30
CA HIS A 90 -0.86 -10.95 31.08
C HIS A 90 -0.24 -11.71 32.26
N ALA A 91 -0.18 -13.04 32.17
CA ALA A 91 0.67 -13.84 33.04
C ALA A 91 2.14 -13.62 32.65
N GLU A 92 2.90 -13.15 33.63
CA GLU A 92 4.33 -12.92 33.60
C GLU A 92 5.18 -14.16 33.26
N HIS A 93 6.34 -13.89 32.65
CA HIS A 93 7.38 -14.83 32.24
C HIS A 93 7.67 -15.91 33.30
N GLY A 94 7.39 -17.18 32.97
CA GLY A 94 7.82 -18.32 33.76
C GLY A 94 9.34 -18.43 33.81
N SER A 95 9.94 -18.21 34.99
CA SER A 95 11.31 -18.60 35.28
C SER A 95 11.37 -20.13 35.47
N LEU A 96 12.02 -20.83 34.53
CA LEU A 96 12.39 -22.23 34.74
C LEU A 96 13.57 -22.27 35.70
N THR A 97 13.35 -22.74 36.94
CA THR A 97 14.45 -23.18 37.80
C THR A 97 14.83 -24.61 37.44
N PRO A 98 16.13 -24.93 37.24
CA PRO A 98 16.56 -26.29 36.94
C PRO A 98 16.35 -27.18 38.18
N ALA A 99 15.72 -28.33 37.97
CA ALA A 99 15.52 -29.33 39.00
C ALA A 99 16.89 -29.93 39.41
N THR A 100 17.24 -29.82 40.69
CA THR A 100 18.29 -30.65 41.31
C THR A 100 17.70 -32.03 41.55
N ASP A 101 18.31 -33.04 40.94
CA ASP A 101 18.07 -34.46 41.23
C ASP A 101 18.82 -34.83 42.52
N GLY A 102 18.13 -35.52 43.42
CA GLY A 102 18.56 -35.80 44.78
C GLY A 102 17.87 -37.02 45.35
N GLY A 103 18.31 -38.20 44.89
CA GLY A 103 18.63 -39.39 45.68
C GLY A 103 17.55 -40.06 46.54
N GLU A 104 17.25 -41.31 46.19
CA GLU A 104 17.28 -42.47 47.10
C GLU A 104 18.02 -43.63 46.42
#